data_AF-A0A845ZXH5-F1
#
_entry.id   AF-A0A845ZXH5-F1
#
_cell.length_a   1.000
_cell.length_b   1.000
_cell.length_c   1.000
_cell.angle_alpha   90.00
_cell.angle_beta   90.00
_cell.angle_gamma   90.00
#
_symmetry.space_group_name_H-M   'P 1'
#
loop_
_entity.id
_entity.type
_entity.pdbx_description
1 polymer ?
#
loop_
_entity_poly.entity_id
_entity_poly.type
_entity_poly.pdbx_seq_one_letter_code
_entity_poly.pdbx_strand_id
1 'polypeptide(L)' 'MTSFSKVLIIVENLPVPFDRRVWMEATSLQKAGYQVNTISPKGNGFYKDYEVIEIYS' A
#
# COMPACT_ATOMS: atom_id res chain seq x y z
N MET A 1 -9.37 15.52 18.32
CA MET A 1 -8.47 14.57 17.62
C MET A 1 -9.24 13.99 16.45
N THR A 2 -8.94 14.43 15.22
CA THR A 2 -9.60 13.92 14.01
C THR A 2 -9.05 12.53 13.71
N SER A 3 -9.89 11.49 13.83
CA SER A 3 -9.49 10.13 13.45
C SER A 3 -9.39 10.07 11.93
N PHE A 4 -8.20 9.83 11.39
CA PHE A 4 -8.04 9.52 9.97
C PHE A 4 -8.69 8.16 9.69
N SER A 5 -9.52 8.08 8.65
CA SER A 5 -10.07 6.81 8.19
C SER A 5 -8.93 5.90 7.74
N LYS A 6 -8.86 4.69 8.31
CA LYS A 6 -7.78 3.72 8.05
C LYS A 6 -8.27 2.64 7.10
N VAL A 7 -7.43 2.24 6.15
CA VAL A 7 -7.68 1.16 5.20
C VAL A 7 -6.53 0.15 5.25
N LEU A 8 -6.87 -1.13 5.29
CA LEU A 8 -5.94 -2.25 5.14
C LEU A 8 -6.28 -3.01 3.86
N ILE A 9 -5.31 -3.18 2.98
CA ILE A 9 -5.43 -3.99 1.77
C ILE A 9 -4.56 -5.24 1.93
N ILE A 10 -5.14 -6.41 1.72
CA ILE A 10 -4.43 -7.69 1.76
C ILE A 10 -4.35 -8.22 0.33
N VAL A 11 -3.13 -8.54 -0.10
CA VAL A 11 -2.81 -9.01 -1.46
C VAL A 11 -2.16 -10.38 -1.36
N GLU A 12 -2.58 -11.31 -2.19
CA GLU A 12 -1.94 -12.63 -2.32
C GLU A 12 -1.20 -12.82 -3.67
N ASN A 13 -1.48 -11.96 -4.64
CA ASN A 13 -1.01 -12.14 -6.02
C ASN A 13 0.46 -11.77 -6.22
N LEU A 14 0.81 -10.50 -5.97
CA LEU A 14 2.15 -9.95 -6.23
C LEU A 14 2.55 -8.97 -5.12
N PRO A 15 3.87 -8.79 -4.87
CA PRO A 15 4.35 -7.74 -3.98
C PRO A 15 3.88 -6.35 -4.45
N VAL A 16 3.45 -5.50 -3.53
CA VAL A 16 3.21 -4.07 -3.81
C VAL A 16 4.57 -3.36 -3.82
N PRO A 17 4.89 -2.51 -4.82
CA PRO A 17 4.01 -1.84 -5.78
C PRO A 17 3.86 -2.55 -7.15
N PHE A 18 4.34 -3.79 -7.29
CA PHE A 18 4.29 -4.50 -8.58
C PHE A 18 2.90 -4.98 -8.97
N ASP A 19 2.01 -5.25 -8.03
CA ASP A 19 0.58 -5.30 -8.33
C ASP A 19 0.07 -3.88 -8.64
N ARG A 20 0.16 -3.50 -9.91
CA ARG A 20 -0.22 -2.15 -10.37
C ARG A 20 -1.67 -1.82 -10.05
N ARG A 21 -2.58 -2.80 -10.01
CA ARG A 21 -4.00 -2.56 -9.70
C ARG A 21 -4.14 -2.11 -8.24
N VAL A 22 -3.55 -2.89 -7.33
CA VAL A 22 -3.55 -2.56 -5.90
C VAL A 22 -2.80 -1.24 -5.66
N TRP A 23 -1.69 -1.02 -6.35
CA TRP A 23 -0.93 0.22 -6.20
C TRP A 23 -1.75 1.46 -6.59
N MET A 24 -2.47 1.41 -7.71
CA MET A 24 -3.34 2.52 -8.14
C MET A 24 -4.50 2.77 -7.15
N GLU A 25 -5.10 1.73 -6.59
CA GLU A 25 -6.15 1.87 -5.57
C GLU A 25 -5.61 2.45 -4.26
N ALA A 26 -4.50 1.91 -3.74
CA ALA A 26 -3.86 2.37 -2.52
C ALA A 26 -3.41 3.84 -2.63
N THR A 27 -2.81 4.21 -3.75
CA THR A 27 -2.39 5.61 -4.02
C THR A 27 -3.58 6.56 -4.12
N SER A 28 -4.70 6.13 -4.73
CA SER A 28 -5.92 6.94 -4.83
C SER A 28 -6.55 7.19 -3.46
N LEU A 29 -6.62 6.16 -2.61
CA LEU A 29 -7.10 6.28 -1.23
C LEU A 29 -6.17 7.17 -0.38
N GLN A 30 -4.85 7.03 -0.52
CA GLN A 30 -3.91 7.91 0.16
C GLN A 30 -4.11 9.38 -0.26
N LYS A 31 -4.24 9.65 -1.57
CA LYS A 31 -4.52 10.99 -2.11
C LYS A 31 -5.84 11.58 -1.61
N ALA A 32 -6.83 10.73 -1.30
CA ALA A 32 -8.09 11.13 -0.68
C ALA A 32 -8.00 11.36 0.84
N GLY A 33 -6.82 11.22 1.45
CA GLY A 33 -6.57 11.51 2.87
C GLY A 33 -6.71 10.32 3.81
N TYR A 34 -6.83 9.11 3.29
CA TYR A 34 -6.87 7.89 4.11
C TYR A 34 -5.47 7.44 4.53
N GLN A 35 -5.38 6.84 5.72
CA GLN A 35 -4.18 6.08 6.10
C GLN A 35 -4.29 4.67 5.52
N VAL A 36 -3.47 4.36 4.52
CA VAL A 36 -3.50 3.08 3.81
C VAL A 36 -2.31 2.21 4.20
N ASN A 37 -2.56 0.95 4.52
CA ASN A 37 -1.52 -0.07 4.73
C ASN A 37 -1.79 -1.24 3.79
N THR A 38 -0.72 -1.81 3.23
CA THR A 38 -0.81 -3.01 2.36
C THR A 38 -0.01 -4.14 2.97
N ILE A 39 -0.58 -5.35 2.98
CA ILE A 39 0.13 -6.59 3.28
C ILE A 39 0.13 -7.42 2.00
N SER A 40 1.31 -7.78 1.51
CA SER A 40 1.50 -8.53 0.28
C SER A 40 2.57 -9.61 0.46
N PRO A 41 2.69 -10.58 -0.46
CA PRO A 41 3.82 -11.49 -0.46
C PRO A 41 5.12 -10.70 -0.63
N LYS A 42 6.21 -11.23 -0.07
CA LYS A 42 7.56 -10.70 -0.29
C LYS A 42 8.09 -11.15 -1.66
N GLY A 43 8.93 -10.34 -2.28
CA GLY A 43 9.52 -10.64 -3.58
C GLY A 43 9.92 -9.40 -4.34
N ASN A 44 10.51 -9.56 -5.53
CA ASN A 44 10.92 -8.46 -6.41
C ASN A 44 11.78 -7.36 -5.73
N GLY A 45 12.62 -7.74 -4.76
CA GLY A 45 13.44 -6.79 -3.99
C GLY A 45 12.81 -6.29 -2.68
N PHE A 46 11.53 -6.59 -2.43
CA PHE A 46 10.78 -6.21 -1.23
C PHE A 46 10.73 -7.41 -0.28
N TYR A 47 11.80 -7.56 0.51
CA TYR A 47 11.97 -8.68 1.45
C TYR A 47 11.88 -8.29 2.93
N LYS A 48 11.80 -6.98 3.20
CA LYS A 48 11.62 -6.47 4.56
C LYS A 48 10.22 -6.85 5.06
N ASP A 49 10.09 -7.06 6.37
CA ASP A 49 8.79 -7.28 7.00
C ASP A 49 7.90 -6.04 6.98
N TYR A 50 8.52 -4.86 6.90
CA TYR A 50 7.85 -3.57 6.87
C TYR A 50 8.70 -2.54 6.14
N GLU A 51 8.03 -1.74 5.31
CA GLU A 51 8.62 -0.58 4.67
C GLU A 51 7.56 0.47 4.35
N VAL A 52 7.96 1.74 4.39
CA VAL A 52 7.14 2.86 3.94
C VAL A 52 7.61 3.24 2.54
N ILE A 53 6.72 3.08 1.57
CA ILE A 53 6.98 3.44 0.18
C ILE A 53 6.42 4.83 -0.03
N GLU A 54 7.29 5.79 -0.35
CA GLU A 54 6.86 7.12 -0.78
C GLU A 54 6.24 7.03 -2.17
N ILE A 55 5.01 7.52 -2.29
CA ILE A 55 4.33 7.67 -3.57
C ILE A 55 4.85 8.97 -4.19
N TYR A 56 5.84 8.86 -5.08
CA TYR A 56 6.23 9.99 -5.92
C TYR A 56 5.04 10.34 -6.82
N SER A 57 4.55 11.58 -6.69
CA SER A 57 3.47 12.14 -7.52
C SER A 57 3.97 12.51 -8.90
#